data_AF-A0A455U8S7-F1
#
_entry.id   AF-A0A455U8S7-F1
#
_cell.length_a   1.000
_cell.length_b   1.000
_cell.length_c   1.000
_cell.angle_alpha   90.00
_cell.angle_beta   90.00
_cell.angle_gamma   90.00
#
_symmetry.space_group_name_H-M   'P 1'
#
loop_
_entity.id
_entity.type
_entity.pdbx_description
1 polymer ?
#
loop_
_entity_poly.entity_id
_entity_poly.type
_entity_poly.pdbx_seq_one_letter_code
_entity_poly.pdbx_strand_id
1 'polypeptide(L)'
;MRTLAARKPSVALGQKCGMDRPGDIAVDLKGNVVTCQNTGPKSGHGIGTIHDIANVKLNTSWHWSQREHCSQCPYLQICKGACMYLEGDNWVETCHNHYHFSKAIFEGALESITGAKVVGFHGDHPRPKRKETSIIPAFNIG
;
A
#
# COMPACT_ATOMS: atom_id res chain seq x y z
N MET A 1 -2.48 16.12 7.50
CA MET A 1 -1.18 16.16 8.21
C MET A 1 -1.23 16.03 9.73
N ARG A 2 -2.40 15.81 10.36
CA ARG A 2 -2.45 15.62 11.83
C ARG A 2 -1.54 14.51 12.35
N THR A 3 -1.29 13.45 11.57
CA THR A 3 -0.42 12.34 11.99
C THR A 3 1.04 12.78 12.14
N LEU A 4 1.56 13.62 11.24
CA LEU A 4 2.91 14.19 11.33
C LEU A 4 3.02 15.21 12.47
N ALA A 5 2.03 16.11 12.56
CA ALA A 5 1.99 17.12 13.63
C ALA A 5 1.94 16.46 15.02
N ALA A 6 1.18 15.37 15.16
CA ALA A 6 1.09 14.59 16.39
C ALA A 6 2.20 13.52 16.54
N ARG A 7 3.18 13.49 15.64
CA ARG A 7 4.30 12.52 15.63
C ARG A 7 3.83 11.07 15.78
N LYS A 8 2.73 10.70 15.12
CA LYS A 8 2.18 9.35 15.22
C LYS A 8 3.20 8.34 14.64
N PRO A 9 3.61 7.33 15.41
CA PRO A 9 4.57 6.35 14.92
C PRO A 9 3.95 5.50 13.82
N SER A 10 4.79 4.95 12.93
CA SER A 10 4.33 4.12 11.81
C SER A 10 3.58 2.88 12.28
N VAL A 11 3.92 2.29 13.43
CA VAL A 11 3.22 1.13 14.02
C VAL A 11 1.73 1.39 14.33
N ALA A 12 1.32 2.65 14.43
CA ALA A 12 -0.08 3.02 14.59
C ALA A 12 -0.85 3.12 13.26
N LEU A 13 -0.18 2.89 12.13
CA LEU A 13 -0.78 2.88 10.80
C LEU A 13 -1.20 1.47 10.42
N GLY A 14 -2.47 1.32 10.07
CA GLY A 14 -2.92 0.16 9.28
C GLY A 14 -2.64 0.33 7.79
N GLN A 15 -3.14 -0.61 7.00
CA GLN A 15 -3.07 -0.59 5.55
C GLN A 15 -4.01 0.47 4.96
N LYS A 16 -3.68 0.95 3.75
CA LYS A 16 -4.50 1.94 3.02
C LYS A 16 -5.96 1.53 2.85
N CYS A 17 -6.25 0.28 2.51
CA CYS A 17 -7.61 -0.21 2.27
C CYS A 17 -8.39 -0.52 3.57
N GLY A 18 -7.71 -0.73 4.70
CA GLY A 18 -8.35 -1.05 5.97
C GLY A 18 -8.72 -2.52 6.17
N MET A 19 -8.49 -3.40 5.19
CA MET A 19 -8.79 -4.85 5.33
C MET A 19 -7.92 -5.55 6.39
N ASP A 20 -6.88 -4.90 6.90
CA ASP A 20 -6.07 -5.34 8.03
C ASP A 20 -6.73 -5.07 9.40
N ARG A 21 -7.86 -4.37 9.45
CA ARG A 21 -8.55 -4.06 10.70
C ARG A 21 -9.31 -5.27 11.22
N PRO A 22 -9.23 -5.57 12.53
CA PRO A 22 -9.93 -6.72 13.12
C PRO A 22 -11.46 -6.72 12.97
N GLY A 23 -12.07 -5.55 12.76
CA GLY A 23 -13.52 -5.40 12.61
C GLY A 23 -14.03 -5.49 11.17
N ASP A 24 -13.14 -5.58 10.19
CA ASP A 24 -13.49 -5.51 8.77
C ASP A 24 -13.32 -6.90 8.11
N ILE A 25 -14.31 -7.32 7.33
CA ILE A 25 -14.31 -8.61 6.63
C ILE A 25 -14.99 -8.47 5.27
N ALA A 26 -14.46 -9.11 4.24
CA ALA A 26 -15.06 -9.15 2.91
C ALA A 26 -15.71 -10.51 2.69
N VAL A 27 -17.00 -10.51 2.34
CA VAL A 27 -17.81 -11.73 2.20
C VAL A 27 -18.61 -11.66 0.90
N ASP A 28 -18.71 -12.78 0.18
CA ASP A 28 -19.60 -12.90 -0.98
C ASP A 28 -21.04 -13.29 -0.57
N LEU A 29 -21.96 -13.31 -1.54
CA LEU A 29 -23.37 -13.65 -1.29
C LEU A 29 -23.60 -15.10 -0.85
N LYS A 30 -22.59 -15.97 -0.93
CA LYS A 30 -22.65 -17.36 -0.48
C LYS A 30 -22.04 -17.56 0.91
N GLY A 31 -21.59 -16.48 1.55
CA GLY A 31 -20.94 -16.55 2.86
C GLY A 31 -19.48 -17.00 2.79
N ASN A 32 -18.83 -16.99 1.63
CA ASN A 32 -17.39 -17.20 1.55
C ASN A 32 -16.68 -15.92 1.97
N VAL A 33 -15.68 -16.05 2.83
CA VAL A 33 -14.83 -14.94 3.22
C VAL A 33 -13.66 -14.86 2.25
N VAL A 34 -13.37 -13.66 1.77
CA VAL A 34 -12.30 -13.38 0.82
C VAL A 34 -11.34 -12.32 1.36
N THR A 35 -10.15 -12.24 0.76
CA THR A 35 -9.07 -11.33 1.15
C THR A 35 -9.51 -9.87 1.15
N CYS A 36 -10.24 -9.46 0.12
CA CYS A 36 -10.86 -8.14 -0.02
C CYS A 36 -11.99 -8.17 -1.07
N GLN A 37 -12.74 -7.08 -1.19
CA GLN A 37 -13.86 -6.94 -2.14
C GLN A 37 -13.48 -7.07 -3.61
N ASN A 38 -12.18 -6.99 -3.94
CA ASN A 38 -11.66 -7.11 -5.31
C ASN A 38 -11.26 -8.55 -5.68
N THR A 39 -11.48 -9.53 -4.79
CA THR A 39 -11.02 -10.91 -4.98
C THR A 39 -12.19 -11.89 -4.91
N GLY A 40 -12.02 -13.06 -5.54
CA GLY A 40 -12.99 -14.15 -5.49
C GLY A 40 -12.50 -15.33 -4.65
N PRO A 41 -13.41 -16.18 -4.14
CA PRO A 41 -13.03 -17.32 -3.29
C PRO A 41 -12.23 -18.39 -4.04
N LYS A 42 -12.38 -18.47 -5.38
CA LYS A 42 -11.70 -19.46 -6.22
C LYS A 42 -10.32 -19.01 -6.74
N SER A 43 -9.91 -17.77 -6.49
CA SER A 43 -8.65 -17.22 -7.02
C SER A 43 -7.48 -17.33 -6.03
N GLY A 44 -7.52 -18.28 -5.09
CA GLY A 44 -6.52 -18.38 -4.01
C GLY A 44 -6.68 -17.32 -2.92
N HIS A 45 -7.77 -16.53 -2.96
CA HIS A 45 -8.07 -15.46 -2.00
C HIS A 45 -9.25 -15.77 -1.09
N GLY A 46 -9.81 -16.98 -1.18
CA GLY A 46 -10.77 -17.49 -0.21
C GLY A 46 -10.06 -17.80 1.10
N ILE A 47 -10.48 -17.15 2.18
CA ILE A 47 -9.84 -17.22 3.51
C ILE A 47 -10.76 -17.84 4.58
N GLY A 48 -11.88 -18.44 4.17
CA GLY A 48 -12.79 -19.16 5.05
C GLY A 48 -14.26 -18.91 4.70
N THR A 49 -15.14 -19.07 5.69
CA THR A 49 -16.59 -18.88 5.57
C THR A 49 -17.17 -18.26 6.84
N ILE A 50 -18.26 -17.51 6.71
CA ILE A 50 -19.00 -16.95 7.85
C ILE A 50 -19.60 -18.02 8.78
N HIS A 51 -19.71 -19.26 8.30
CA HIS A 51 -20.17 -20.38 9.13
C HIS A 51 -19.07 -20.91 10.07
N ASP A 52 -17.82 -20.48 9.88
CA ASP A 52 -16.66 -20.86 10.69
C ASP A 52 -15.67 -19.68 10.83
N ILE A 53 -16.18 -18.55 11.36
CA ILE A 53 -15.41 -17.30 11.49
C ILE A 53 -14.15 -17.48 12.35
N ALA A 54 -14.18 -18.37 13.34
CA ALA A 54 -13.05 -18.61 14.22
C ALA A 54 -11.79 -19.10 13.46
N ASN A 55 -11.96 -19.74 12.30
CA ASN A 55 -10.88 -20.23 11.47
C ASN A 55 -10.53 -19.31 10.28
N VAL A 56 -11.23 -18.18 10.12
CA VAL A 56 -10.92 -17.19 9.09
C VAL A 56 -9.59 -16.50 9.40
N LYS A 57 -8.67 -16.48 8.43
CA LYS A 57 -7.34 -15.87 8.58
C LYS A 57 -6.92 -15.09 7.35
N LEU A 58 -6.50 -13.85 7.52
CA LEU A 58 -5.95 -13.03 6.45
C LEU A 58 -4.47 -13.41 6.20
N ASN A 59 -4.24 -14.46 5.40
CA ASN A 59 -2.91 -15.00 5.07
C ASN A 59 -2.57 -14.93 3.56
N THR A 60 -3.37 -14.20 2.80
CA THR A 60 -3.33 -14.08 1.33
C THR A 60 -3.03 -12.64 0.89
N SER A 61 -2.38 -11.86 1.76
CA SER A 61 -2.06 -10.46 1.54
C SER A 61 -0.90 -10.01 2.43
N TRP A 62 -0.35 -8.82 2.13
CA TRP A 62 0.85 -8.28 2.76
C TRP A 62 0.61 -6.91 3.37
N HIS A 63 0.77 -6.82 4.69
CA HIS A 63 0.77 -5.54 5.38
C HIS A 63 2.07 -4.77 5.10
N TRP A 64 2.03 -3.44 5.09
CA TRP A 64 3.23 -2.62 4.82
C TRP A 64 4.40 -2.93 5.76
N SER A 65 4.12 -3.32 7.02
CA SER A 65 5.18 -3.64 7.99
C SER A 65 5.94 -4.92 7.67
N GLN A 66 5.41 -5.76 6.79
CA GLN A 66 6.03 -7.00 6.32
C GLN A 66 6.77 -6.82 5.00
N ARG A 67 6.72 -5.62 4.41
CA ARG A 67 7.39 -5.31 3.14
C ARG A 67 8.73 -4.64 3.41
N GLU A 68 9.78 -5.15 2.76
CA GLU A 68 11.20 -4.81 3.00
C GLU A 68 11.47 -3.31 3.16
N HIS A 69 10.94 -2.47 2.25
CA HIS A 69 11.28 -1.05 2.19
C HIS A 69 10.22 -0.09 2.75
N CYS A 70 9.02 -0.58 3.10
CA CYS A 70 7.90 0.30 3.42
C CYS A 70 8.11 1.10 4.71
N SER A 71 8.69 0.48 5.75
CA SER A 71 8.96 1.13 7.04
C SER A 71 9.98 2.26 6.96
N GLN A 72 10.83 2.25 5.94
CA GLN A 72 11.88 3.24 5.69
C GLN A 72 11.40 4.38 4.77
N CYS A 73 10.21 4.27 4.17
CA CYS A 73 9.72 5.24 3.21
C CYS A 73 9.18 6.51 3.90
N PRO A 74 9.68 7.72 3.56
CA PRO A 74 9.26 8.97 4.22
C PRO A 74 7.78 9.30 3.97
N TYR A 75 7.20 8.76 2.90
CA TYR A 75 5.80 9.01 2.52
C TYR A 75 4.81 7.96 3.04
N LEU A 76 5.25 7.01 3.88
CA LEU A 76 4.41 5.95 4.42
C LEU A 76 3.15 6.50 5.14
N GLN A 77 3.28 7.65 5.81
CA GLN A 77 2.17 8.30 6.53
C GLN A 77 0.98 8.68 5.62
N ILE A 78 1.21 8.81 4.31
CA ILE A 78 0.19 9.06 3.29
C ILE A 78 -0.11 7.80 2.49
N CYS A 79 0.93 7.07 2.08
CA CYS A 79 0.81 5.88 1.23
C CYS A 79 0.13 4.70 1.94
N LYS A 80 0.47 4.47 3.21
CA LYS A 80 -0.03 3.35 4.05
C LYS A 80 0.08 1.97 3.38
N GLY A 81 1.18 1.74 2.68
CA GLY A 81 1.44 0.46 2.01
C GLY A 81 0.65 0.19 0.75
N ALA A 82 -0.18 1.12 0.26
CA ALA A 82 -0.99 0.94 -0.93
C ALA A 82 -1.83 -0.37 -0.91
N CYS A 83 -1.82 -1.17 -1.98
CA CYS A 83 -2.58 -2.41 -2.05
C CYS A 83 -1.87 -3.54 -1.28
N MET A 84 -2.57 -4.18 -0.34
CA MET A 84 -2.04 -5.38 0.35
C MET A 84 -2.18 -6.66 -0.46
N TYR A 85 -3.07 -6.69 -1.47
CA TYR A 85 -3.28 -7.85 -2.32
C TYR A 85 -2.16 -8.02 -3.37
N LEU A 86 -1.69 -6.92 -3.97
CA LEU A 86 -0.74 -7.02 -5.09
C LEU A 86 0.64 -7.50 -4.66
N GLU A 87 1.25 -8.31 -5.51
CA GLU A 87 2.57 -8.92 -5.37
C GLU A 87 3.40 -8.76 -6.66
N GLY A 88 4.67 -9.17 -6.62
CA GLY A 88 5.57 -9.16 -7.78
C GLY A 88 5.64 -7.80 -8.48
N ASP A 89 5.65 -7.82 -9.82
CA ASP A 89 5.78 -6.61 -10.63
C ASP A 89 4.60 -5.64 -10.44
N ASN A 90 3.38 -6.17 -10.23
CA ASN A 90 2.20 -5.35 -9.94
C ASN A 90 2.34 -4.59 -8.61
N TRP A 91 2.96 -5.22 -7.61
CA TRP A 91 3.32 -4.52 -6.38
C TRP A 91 4.34 -3.41 -6.61
N VAL A 92 5.39 -3.69 -7.41
CA VAL A 92 6.41 -2.68 -7.71
C VAL A 92 5.79 -1.46 -8.38
N GLU A 93 4.97 -1.64 -9.41
CA GLU A 93 4.28 -0.52 -10.08
C GLU A 93 3.36 0.25 -9.13
N THR A 94 2.63 -0.48 -8.28
CA THR A 94 1.78 0.11 -7.24
C THR A 94 2.61 0.97 -6.27
N CYS A 95 3.76 0.47 -5.82
CA CYS A 95 4.66 1.19 -4.93
C CYS A 95 5.14 2.50 -5.57
N HIS A 96 5.57 2.48 -6.84
CA HIS A 96 6.01 3.68 -7.55
C HIS A 96 4.89 4.69 -7.75
N ASN A 97 3.71 4.23 -8.17
CA ASN A 97 2.55 5.11 -8.39
C ASN A 97 2.14 5.81 -7.09
N HIS A 98 1.99 5.03 -6.01
CA HIS A 98 1.63 5.59 -4.71
C HIS A 98 2.75 6.42 -4.09
N TYR A 99 4.02 6.13 -4.38
CA TYR A 99 5.16 6.95 -3.96
C TYR A 99 5.05 8.36 -4.54
N HIS A 100 4.89 8.48 -5.87
CA HIS A 100 4.82 9.79 -6.53
C HIS A 100 3.57 10.58 -6.13
N PHE A 101 2.42 9.90 -6.05
CA PHE A 101 1.17 10.51 -5.57
C PHE A 101 1.31 11.02 -4.13
N SER A 102 1.86 10.18 -3.23
CA SER A 102 2.03 10.53 -1.82
C SER A 102 3.09 11.62 -1.63
N LYS A 103 4.15 11.60 -2.43
CA LYS A 103 5.19 12.63 -2.47
C LYS A 103 4.57 14.00 -2.78
N ALA A 104 3.82 14.11 -3.88
CA ALA A 104 3.21 15.37 -4.27
C ALA A 104 2.31 15.95 -3.17
N ILE A 105 1.47 15.12 -2.54
CA ILE A 105 0.61 15.55 -1.44
C ILE A 105 1.43 15.95 -0.21
N PHE A 106 2.41 15.13 0.17
CA PHE A 106 3.20 15.34 1.38
C PHE A 106 4.05 16.60 1.28
N GLU A 107 4.82 16.75 0.20
CA GLU A 107 5.70 17.90 0.01
C GLU A 107 4.89 19.17 -0.23
N GLY A 108 3.84 19.10 -1.06
CA GLY A 108 2.99 20.26 -1.34
C GLY A 108 2.26 20.77 -0.09
N ALA A 109 1.77 19.89 0.77
CA ALA A 109 1.15 20.34 2.01
C ALA A 109 2.18 20.82 3.06
N LEU A 110 3.44 20.34 3.03
CA LEU A 110 4.49 20.91 3.88
C LEU A 110 4.87 22.32 3.41
N GLU A 111 5.01 22.51 2.10
CA GLU A 111 5.24 23.82 1.51
C GLU A 111 4.09 24.78 1.83
N SER A 112 2.84 24.33 1.67
CA SER A 112 1.67 25.16 1.97
C SER A 112 1.57 25.57 3.45
N ILE A 113 2.07 24.74 4.38
CA ILE A 113 1.98 25.02 5.84
C ILE A 113 3.19 25.83 6.32
N THR A 114 4.38 25.57 5.77
CA THR A 114 5.64 26.11 6.29
C THR A 114 6.26 27.21 5.43
N GLY A 115 5.82 27.34 4.17
CA GLY A 115 6.47 28.15 3.15
C GLY A 115 7.79 27.58 2.62
N ALA A 116 8.22 26.42 3.13
CA ALA A 116 9.49 25.79 2.78
C ALA A 116 9.29 24.57 1.86
N LYS A 117 10.12 24.46 0.84
CA LYS A 117 10.12 23.31 -0.07
C LYS A 117 10.90 22.14 0.53
N VAL A 118 10.36 20.94 0.38
CA VAL A 118 11.11 19.71 0.69
C VAL A 118 12.16 19.50 -0.39
N VAL A 119 13.43 19.48 0.01
CA VAL A 119 14.57 19.25 -0.90
C VAL A 119 15.11 17.82 -0.82
N GLY A 120 14.77 17.08 0.23
CA GLY A 120 15.20 15.70 0.43
C GLY A 120 14.97 15.21 1.86
N PHE A 121 15.31 13.95 2.10
CA PHE A 121 15.30 13.30 3.40
C PHE A 121 16.69 12.75 3.69
N HIS A 122 17.10 12.79 4.96
CA HIS A 122 18.35 12.19 5.40
C HIS A 122 18.18 10.68 5.64
N GLY A 123 19.17 9.90 5.21
CA GLY A 123 19.18 8.44 5.35
C GLY A 123 18.91 7.71 4.05
N ASP A 124 19.00 6.38 4.09
CA ASP A 124 18.65 5.53 2.97
C ASP A 124 17.14 5.24 2.96
N HIS A 125 16.52 5.45 1.81
CA HIS A 125 15.10 5.24 1.59
C HIS A 125 14.92 4.35 0.35
N PRO A 126 15.35 3.08 0.44
CA PRO A 126 15.31 2.18 -0.70
C PRO A 126 13.87 1.98 -1.17
N ARG A 127 13.72 1.65 -2.44
CA ARG A 127 12.43 1.35 -3.06
C ARG A 127 12.59 0.13 -3.96
N PRO A 128 11.52 -0.66 -4.14
CA PRO A 128 11.59 -1.79 -5.06
C PRO A 128 11.93 -1.27 -6.47
N LYS A 129 12.89 -1.92 -7.13
CA LYS A 129 13.32 -1.55 -8.47
C LYS A 129 12.31 -2.07 -9.49
N ARG A 130 11.91 -1.22 -10.45
CA ARG A 130 11.15 -1.69 -11.61
C ARG A 130 12.05 -2.59 -12.45
N LYS A 131 11.49 -3.63 -13.05
CA LYS A 131 12.15 -4.31 -14.15
C LYS A 131 12.16 -3.36 -15.34
N GLU A 132 13.31 -3.22 -15.98
CA GLU A 132 13.40 -2.54 -17.27
C GLU A 132 12.51 -3.29 -18.26
N THR A 133 11.33 -2.72 -18.51
CA THR A 133 10.42 -3.20 -19.54
C THR A 133 10.16 -2.02 -20.45
N SER A 134 10.57 -2.16 -21.70
CA SER A 134 10.26 -1.22 -22.77
C SER A 134 8.76 -1.27 -23.03
N ILE A 135 7.97 -0.53 -22.25
CA ILE A 135 6.50 -0.42 -22.44
C ILE A 135 6.19 0.73 -23.42
N ILE A 136 7.14 1.66 -23.60
CA ILE A 136 7.06 2.66 -24.67
C ILE A 136 7.82 2.06 -25.85
N PRO A 137 7.17 1.63 -26.95
CA PRO A 137 7.90 1.38 -28.18
C PRO A 137 8.67 2.67 -28.49
N ALA A 138 9.99 2.58 -28.61
CA ALA A 138 10.80 3.70 -29.04
C ALA A 138 10.20 4.19 -30.36
N PHE A 139 9.51 5.33 -30.31
CA PHE A 139 8.98 5.97 -31.50
C PHE A 139 10.21 6.54 -32.20
N ASN A 140 10.83 5.73 -33.07
CA ASN A 140 11.88 6.19 -33.95
C ASN A 140 11.21 7.14 -34.94
N ILE A 141 11.27 8.43 -34.64
CA ILE A 141 10.96 9.49 -35.59
C ILE A 141 12.18 9.57 -36.51
N GLY A 142 12.14 8.78 -37.58
CA GLY A 142 13.00 8.94 -38.76
C GLY A 142 12.45 10.00 -39.70
#